data_AF-A0A2I0XA42-F1
#
_entry.id   AF-A0A2I0XA42-F1
#
_cell.length_a   1.000
_cell.length_b   1.000
_cell.length_c   1.000
_cell.angle_alpha   90.00
_cell.angle_beta   90.00
_cell.angle_gamma   90.00
#
_symmetry.space_group_name_H-M   'P 1'
#
loop_
_entity.id
_entity.type
_entity.pdbx_description
1 polymer ?
#
loop_
_entity_poly.entity_id
_entity_poly.type
_entity_poly.pdbx_seq_one_letter_code
_entity_poly.pdbx_strand_id
1 'polypeptide(L)'
;MTLKGGLKTADCLISRGISVSNTCALCHYYDENISHIFFECDYSFAIISTLMRNLGFLLLRPNILQLFEYIDETHSKDKDLYFLLVCSAVYHIWLERNDRKFGGKAISSTSLAIKIKIAVFSKIMKWKKGGTLIDLL
;
A
#
# COMPACT_ATOMS: atom_id res chain seq x y z
N MET A 1 2.74 -10.94 -5.78
CA MET A 1 2.49 -10.41 -7.15
C MET A 1 3.34 -9.19 -7.43
N THR A 2 3.36 -8.20 -6.53
CA THR A 2 4.16 -6.97 -6.60
C THR A 2 5.67 -7.22 -6.76
N LEU A 3 6.23 -8.10 -5.93
CA LEU A 3 7.67 -8.41 -5.91
C LEU A 3 8.18 -9.24 -7.09
N LYS A 4 7.28 -9.81 -7.91
CA LYS A 4 7.65 -10.65 -9.07
C LYS A 4 7.47 -9.91 -10.42
N GLY A 5 7.34 -8.58 -10.40
CA GLY A 5 7.12 -7.78 -11.61
C GLY A 5 5.80 -8.09 -12.34
N GLY A 6 4.83 -8.68 -11.64
CA GLY A 6 3.54 -9.09 -12.23
C GLY A 6 2.52 -7.95 -12.34
N LEU A 7 2.86 -6.74 -11.88
CA LEU A 7 1.97 -5.60 -11.89
C LEU A 7 2.04 -4.86 -13.23
N LYS A 8 0.88 -4.51 -13.77
CA LYS A 8 0.73 -3.80 -15.06
C LYS A 8 0.86 -2.30 -14.87
N THR A 9 2.03 -1.87 -14.42
CA THR A 9 2.43 -0.46 -14.29
C THR A 9 2.57 0.19 -15.67
N ALA A 10 2.58 1.52 -15.75
CA ALA A 10 2.61 2.24 -17.03
C ALA A 10 3.87 1.89 -17.83
N ASP A 11 5.04 1.91 -17.19
CA ASP A 11 6.31 1.45 -17.75
C ASP A 11 6.22 0.05 -18.37
N CYS A 12 5.62 -0.90 -17.65
CA CYS A 12 5.41 -2.27 -18.11
C CYS A 12 4.43 -2.36 -19.28
N LEU A 13 3.38 -1.53 -19.31
CA LEU A 13 2.42 -1.48 -20.42
C LEU A 13 3.05 -0.85 -21.67
N ILE A 14 3.78 0.25 -21.51
CA ILE A 14 4.48 0.95 -22.59
C ILE A 14 5.56 0.06 -23.20
N SER A 15 6.33 -0.66 -22.38
CA SER A 15 7.34 -1.63 -22.87
C SER A 15 6.75 -2.76 -23.73
N ARG A 16 5.44 -3.00 -23.60
CA ARG A 16 4.68 -4.00 -24.38
C ARG A 16 3.94 -3.37 -25.58
N GLY A 17 4.19 -2.10 -25.89
CA GLY A 17 3.55 -1.38 -27.00
C GLY A 17 2.13 -0.89 -26.72
N ILE A 18 1.67 -0.94 -25.46
CA ILE A 18 0.35 -0.43 -25.08
C ILE A 18 0.46 1.06 -24.75
N SER A 19 -0.21 1.90 -25.52
CA SER A 19 -0.23 3.35 -25.30
C SER A 19 -1.03 3.70 -24.05
N VAL A 20 -0.34 4.19 -23.02
CA VAL A 20 -0.91 4.72 -21.78
C VAL A 20 -0.09 5.93 -21.32
N SER A 21 -0.71 6.84 -20.56
CA SER A 21 0.04 7.91 -19.91
C SER A 21 1.06 7.34 -18.93
N ASN A 22 2.33 7.73 -19.08
CA ASN A 22 3.40 7.34 -18.17
C ASN A 22 3.27 8.00 -16.79
N THR A 23 2.52 9.09 -16.68
CA THR A 23 2.30 9.80 -15.43
C THR A 23 1.53 8.92 -14.42
N CYS A 24 1.98 8.93 -13.18
CA CYS A 24 1.37 8.23 -12.07
C CYS A 24 -0.06 8.74 -11.82
N ALA A 25 -1.03 7.81 -11.86
CA ALA A 25 -2.43 8.15 -11.65
C ALA A 25 -2.77 8.52 -10.19
N LEU A 26 -1.83 8.32 -9.25
CA LEU A 26 -2.04 8.62 -7.83
C LEU A 26 -1.61 10.05 -7.47
N CYS A 27 -0.43 10.49 -7.91
CA CYS A 27 0.12 11.83 -7.62
C CYS A 27 0.06 12.81 -8.79
N HIS A 28 -0.14 12.33 -10.02
CA HIS A 28 -0.18 13.12 -11.26
C HIS A 28 1.08 13.95 -11.58
N TYR A 29 2.22 13.65 -10.93
CA TYR A 29 3.44 14.46 -11.06
C TYR A 29 4.63 13.66 -11.60
N TYR A 30 4.87 12.46 -11.09
CA TYR A 30 6.01 11.62 -11.46
C TYR A 30 5.61 10.48 -12.39
N ASP A 31 6.60 9.89 -13.04
CA ASP A 31 6.43 8.68 -13.85
C ASP A 31 6.05 7.47 -13.00
N GLU A 32 5.22 6.61 -13.57
CA GLU A 32 4.64 5.49 -12.86
C GLU A 32 5.47 4.21 -13.01
N ASN A 33 6.12 3.83 -11.91
CA ASN A 33 6.78 2.55 -11.75
C ASN A 33 6.43 1.94 -10.36
N ILE A 34 6.85 0.70 -10.10
CA ILE A 34 6.53 -0.01 -8.86
C ILE A 34 7.07 0.73 -7.62
N SER A 35 8.33 1.16 -7.64
CA SER A 35 8.95 1.89 -6.51
C SER A 35 8.19 3.17 -6.21
N HIS A 36 7.84 3.92 -7.27
CA HIS A 36 7.07 5.12 -7.14
C HIS A 36 5.69 4.85 -6.53
N ILE A 37 4.91 3.93 -7.10
CA ILE A 37 3.53 3.65 -6.64
C ILE A 37 3.49 3.32 -5.15
N PHE A 38 4.43 2.56 -4.61
CA PHE A 38 4.32 2.08 -3.23
C PHE A 38 5.02 2.95 -2.19
N PHE A 39 6.09 3.69 -2.53
CA PHE A 39 6.88 4.39 -1.49
C PHE A 39 7.27 5.83 -1.81
N GLU A 40 7.49 6.16 -3.07
CA GLU A 40 7.88 7.53 -3.44
C GLU A 40 6.65 8.42 -3.71
N CYS A 41 5.51 7.81 -4.06
CA CYS A 41 4.27 8.52 -4.29
C CYS A 41 3.71 9.09 -2.99
N ASP A 42 3.54 10.41 -2.91
CA ASP A 42 3.01 11.10 -1.72
C ASP A 42 1.63 10.59 -1.30
N TYR A 43 0.78 10.25 -2.28
CA TYR A 43 -0.54 9.69 -2.02
C TYR A 43 -0.45 8.35 -1.27
N SER A 44 0.38 7.43 -1.78
CA SER A 44 0.59 6.10 -1.16
C SER A 44 1.32 6.20 0.16
N PHE A 45 2.32 7.08 0.23
CA PHE A 45 3.10 7.31 1.44
C PHE A 45 2.22 7.82 2.58
N ALA A 46 1.29 8.75 2.31
CA ALA A 46 0.33 9.24 3.30
C ALA A 46 -0.54 8.12 3.88
N ILE A 47 -0.98 7.17 3.03
CA ILE A 47 -1.77 6.01 3.45
C ILE A 47 -0.96 5.09 4.34
N ILE A 48 0.22 4.67 3.86
CA ILE A 48 1.10 3.73 4.59
C ILE A 48 1.52 4.34 5.94
N SER A 49 1.86 5.63 5.96
CA SER A 49 2.16 6.41 7.18
C SER A 49 1.01 6.43 8.17
N THR A 50 -0.22 6.58 7.68
CA THR A 50 -1.42 6.57 8.53
C THR A 50 -1.70 5.17 9.11
N LEU A 51 -1.44 4.11 8.33
CA LEU A 51 -1.69 2.73 8.72
C LEU A 51 -0.64 2.18 9.70
N MET A 52 0.60 2.65 9.62
CA MET A 52 1.71 2.13 10.42
C MET A 52 2.31 3.20 11.33
N ARG A 53 1.50 4.16 11.77
CA ARG A 53 1.91 5.23 12.69
C ARG A 53 2.62 4.70 13.94
N ASN A 54 2.24 3.51 14.40
CA ASN A 54 2.79 2.87 15.59
C ASN A 54 4.18 2.21 15.38
N LEU A 55 4.63 2.03 14.12
CA LEU A 55 5.93 1.41 13.81
C LEU A 55 7.11 2.39 13.78
N GLY A 56 6.87 3.71 13.80
CA GLY A 56 7.89 4.77 13.87
C GLY A 56 8.89 4.88 12.70
N PHE A 57 8.98 3.86 11.84
CA PHE A 57 10.05 3.64 10.87
C PHE A 57 9.81 4.23 9.47
N LEU A 58 8.61 4.74 9.19
CA LEU A 58 8.24 5.11 7.82
C LEU A 58 8.87 6.40 7.29
N LEU A 59 9.59 7.16 8.11
CA LEU A 59 10.19 8.45 7.70
C LEU A 59 11.20 8.32 6.56
N LEU A 60 11.75 7.12 6.33
CA LEU A 60 12.78 6.87 5.31
C LEU A 60 12.22 6.42 3.95
N ARG A 61 10.89 6.34 3.77
CA ARG A 61 10.27 5.79 2.55
C ARG A 61 10.92 4.46 2.10
N PRO A 62 11.03 3.45 2.99
CA PRO A 62 11.69 2.18 2.68
C PRO A 62 10.97 1.48 1.53
N ASN A 63 11.64 0.64 0.75
CA ASN A 63 10.92 -0.20 -0.22
C ASN A 63 10.14 -1.35 0.47
N ILE A 64 9.34 -2.12 -0.29
CA ILE A 64 8.46 -3.17 0.27
C ILE A 64 9.30 -4.21 1.02
N LEU A 65 10.46 -4.61 0.47
CA LEU A 65 11.31 -5.62 1.08
C LEU A 65 11.88 -5.11 2.40
N GLN A 66 12.42 -3.90 2.42
CA GLN A 66 12.94 -3.26 3.63
C GLN A 66 11.86 -3.13 4.71
N LEU A 67 10.61 -2.85 4.33
CA LEU A 67 9.50 -2.79 5.28
C LEU A 67 9.17 -4.16 5.86
N PHE A 68 9.17 -5.22 5.05
CA PHE A 68 8.97 -6.60 5.52
C PHE A 68 10.11 -7.07 6.43
N GLU A 69 11.36 -6.79 6.05
CA GLU A 69 12.56 -7.08 6.85
C GLU A 69 12.47 -6.36 8.20
N TYR A 70 12.17 -5.06 8.22
CA TYR A 70 12.00 -4.30 9.46
C TYR A 70 10.91 -4.88 10.36
N ILE A 71 9.73 -5.21 9.82
CA ILE A 71 8.66 -5.82 10.61
C ILE A 71 9.15 -7.14 11.22
N ASP A 72 9.91 -7.94 10.48
CA ASP A 72 10.44 -9.19 11.01
C ASP A 72 11.54 -8.99 12.07
N GLU A 73 12.36 -7.95 11.96
CA GLU A 73 13.38 -7.63 12.95
C GLU A 73 12.81 -7.07 14.26
N THR A 74 11.65 -6.41 14.24
CA THR A 74 11.08 -5.78 15.45
C THR A 74 10.69 -6.74 16.58
N HIS A 75 10.70 -8.07 16.34
CA HIS A 75 10.24 -9.11 17.28
C HIS A 75 8.86 -8.83 17.94
N SER A 76 8.03 -7.99 17.31
CA SER A 76 6.72 -7.63 17.84
C SER A 76 5.79 -8.84 17.91
N LYS A 77 4.93 -8.89 18.94
CA LYS A 77 3.85 -9.88 19.03
C LYS A 77 2.75 -9.63 17.99
N ASP A 78 2.77 -8.46 17.34
CA ASP A 78 1.77 -7.98 16.41
C ASP A 78 2.27 -7.99 14.95
N LYS A 79 3.37 -8.71 14.66
CA LYS A 79 3.92 -8.85 13.30
C LYS A 79 2.87 -9.25 12.27
N ASP A 80 2.01 -10.20 12.60
CA ASP A 80 0.95 -10.67 11.71
C ASP A 80 -0.02 -9.55 11.32
N LEU A 81 -0.33 -8.64 12.26
CA LEU A 81 -1.13 -7.46 12.01
C LEU A 81 -0.42 -6.52 11.04
N TYR A 82 0.87 -6.23 11.28
CA TYR A 82 1.65 -5.35 10.42
C TYR A 82 1.81 -5.92 9.01
N PHE A 83 2.09 -7.22 8.87
CA PHE A 83 2.12 -7.88 7.57
C PHE A 83 0.77 -7.81 6.85
N LEU A 84 -0.33 -8.00 7.58
CA LEU A 84 -1.68 -7.85 7.02
C LEU A 84 -1.91 -6.40 6.55
N LEU A 85 -1.53 -5.40 7.36
CA LEU A 85 -1.63 -3.98 7.00
C LEU A 85 -0.83 -3.64 5.74
N VAL A 86 0.44 -4.09 5.63
CA VAL A 86 1.27 -3.91 4.43
C VAL A 86 0.59 -4.54 3.21
N CYS A 87 0.17 -5.80 3.32
CA CYS A 87 -0.45 -6.52 2.21
C CYS A 87 -1.75 -5.87 1.76
N SER A 88 -2.61 -5.48 2.72
CA SER A 88 -3.84 -4.76 2.44
C SER A 88 -3.59 -3.40 1.81
N ALA A 89 -2.60 -2.63 2.29
CA ALA A 89 -2.22 -1.36 1.71
C ALA A 89 -1.77 -1.51 0.26
N VAL A 90 -0.84 -2.43 -0.02
CA VAL A 90 -0.36 -2.72 -1.37
C VAL A 90 -1.51 -3.09 -2.32
N TYR A 91 -2.42 -3.97 -1.87
CA TYR A 91 -3.58 -4.37 -2.66
C TYR A 91 -4.52 -3.21 -2.95
N HIS A 92 -4.91 -2.43 -1.93
CA HIS A 92 -5.88 -1.36 -2.08
C HIS A 92 -5.33 -0.14 -2.83
N ILE A 93 -4.04 0.18 -2.65
CA ILE A 93 -3.34 1.20 -3.45
C ILE A 93 -3.30 0.79 -4.92
N TRP A 94 -3.01 -0.50 -5.19
CA TRP A 94 -3.03 -1.01 -6.56
C TRP A 94 -4.41 -0.92 -7.21
N LEU A 95 -5.46 -1.28 -6.47
CA LEU A 95 -6.84 -1.13 -6.92
C LEU A 95 -7.19 0.33 -7.21
N GLU A 96 -6.88 1.24 -6.28
CA GLU A 96 -7.14 2.67 -6.45
C GLU A 96 -6.43 3.24 -7.69
N ARG A 97 -5.15 2.87 -7.90
CA ARG A 97 -4.43 3.26 -9.12
C ARG A 97 -5.17 2.80 -10.37
N ASN A 98 -5.68 1.57 -10.39
CA ASN A 98 -6.38 1.04 -11.56
C ASN A 98 -7.73 1.74 -11.77
N ASP A 99 -8.49 1.99 -10.70
CA ASP A 99 -9.75 2.72 -10.76
C ASP A 99 -9.55 4.15 -11.26
N ARG A 100 -8.47 4.83 -10.85
CA ARG A 100 -8.14 6.15 -11.39
C ARG A 100 -7.73 6.13 -12.85
N LYS A 101 -6.91 5.15 -13.23
CA LYS A 101 -6.33 5.10 -14.57
C LYS A 101 -7.31 4.61 -15.63
N PHE A 102 -8.22 3.71 -15.27
CA PHE A 102 -9.14 3.05 -16.22
C PHE A 102 -10.62 3.19 -15.86
N GLY A 103 -10.95 3.46 -14.60
CA GLY A 103 -12.33 3.53 -14.11
C GLY A 103 -12.88 4.94 -13.92
N GLY A 104 -12.04 5.98 -13.99
CA GLY A 104 -12.43 7.38 -13.79
C GLY A 104 -12.90 7.72 -12.37
N LYS A 105 -12.56 6.89 -11.38
CA LYS A 105 -12.92 7.10 -9.96
C LYS A 105 -11.68 7.39 -9.14
N ALA A 106 -11.78 8.33 -8.21
CA ALA A 106 -10.70 8.67 -7.30
C ALA A 106 -11.25 8.92 -5.89
N ILE A 107 -10.57 8.41 -4.87
CA ILE A 107 -10.85 8.73 -3.47
C ILE A 107 -9.63 9.30 -2.77
N SER A 108 -9.83 10.10 -1.73
CA SER A 108 -8.73 10.69 -0.96
C SER A 108 -7.88 9.61 -0.27
N SER A 109 -6.62 9.94 0.05
CA SER A 109 -5.72 9.05 0.80
C SER A 109 -6.31 8.68 2.15
N THR A 110 -6.96 9.63 2.82
CA THR A 110 -7.69 9.41 4.07
C THR A 110 -8.83 8.40 3.91
N SER A 111 -9.65 8.55 2.87
CA SER A 111 -10.76 7.63 2.58
C SER A 111 -10.26 6.21 2.29
N LEU A 112 -9.16 6.09 1.53
CA LEU A 112 -8.57 4.79 1.22
C LEU A 112 -7.95 4.14 2.47
N ALA A 113 -7.26 4.93 3.32
CA ALA A 113 -6.73 4.46 4.59
C ALA A 113 -7.84 3.93 5.52
N ILE A 114 -8.96 4.65 5.64
CA ILE A 114 -10.14 4.19 6.40
C ILE A 114 -10.68 2.87 5.83
N LYS A 115 -10.82 2.77 4.50
CA LYS A 115 -11.27 1.55 3.82
C LYS A 115 -10.36 0.36 4.13
N ILE A 116 -9.04 0.58 4.12
CA ILE A 116 -8.05 -0.45 4.49
C ILE A 116 -8.22 -0.85 5.95
N LYS A 117 -8.32 0.10 6.89
CA LYS A 117 -8.52 -0.19 8.32
C LYS A 117 -9.78 -1.02 8.55
N ILE A 118 -10.90 -0.68 7.91
CA ILE A 118 -12.16 -1.44 8.02
C ILE A 118 -11.98 -2.87 7.49
N ALA A 119 -11.32 -3.05 6.35
CA ALA A 119 -11.07 -4.37 5.77
C ALA A 119 -10.18 -5.24 6.68
N VAL A 120 -9.12 -4.64 7.23
CA VAL A 120 -8.18 -5.28 8.14
C VAL A 120 -8.87 -5.64 9.46
N PHE A 121 -9.63 -4.71 10.06
CA PHE A 121 -10.45 -4.93 11.25
C PHE A 121 -11.40 -6.12 11.05
N SER A 122 -12.15 -6.14 9.94
CA SER A 122 -13.09 -7.22 9.61
C SER A 122 -12.40 -8.59 9.50
N LYS A 123 -11.12 -8.61 9.11
CA LYS A 123 -10.32 -9.83 9.05
C LYS A 123 -9.82 -10.27 10.43
N ILE A 124 -9.34 -9.33 11.24
CA ILE A 124 -8.75 -9.60 12.56
C ILE A 124 -9.79 -9.99 13.60
N MET A 125 -11.03 -9.53 13.47
CA MET A 125 -12.14 -9.98 14.34
C MET A 125 -12.33 -11.51 14.32
N LYS A 126 -11.81 -12.20 13.30
CA LYS A 126 -11.84 -13.67 13.20
C LYS A 126 -10.65 -14.35 13.89
N TRP A 127 -9.68 -13.59 14.39
CA TRP A 127 -8.47 -14.12 15.04
C TRP A 127 -8.69 -14.33 16.53
N LYS A 128 -8.05 -15.35 17.11
CA LYS A 128 -8.14 -15.66 18.55
C LYS A 128 -7.74 -14.49 19.47
N LYS A 129 -6.84 -13.61 19.00
CA LYS A 129 -6.38 -12.39 19.69
C LYS A 129 -6.90 -11.09 19.06
N GLY A 130 -8.00 -11.16 18.30
CA GLY A 130 -8.46 -10.03 17.50
C GLY A 130 -8.77 -8.78 18.31
N GLY A 131 -9.38 -8.95 19.49
CA GLY A 131 -9.79 -7.83 20.35
C GLY A 131 -8.65 -6.94 20.83
N THR A 132 -7.49 -7.52 21.16
CA THR A 132 -6.32 -6.75 21.65
C THR A 132 -5.55 -6.03 20.55
N LEU A 133 -5.79 -6.38 19.28
CA LEU A 133 -5.13 -5.80 18.12
C LEU A 133 -5.88 -4.58 17.57
N ILE A 134 -7.11 -4.33 18.03
CA ILE A 134 -7.95 -3.22 17.58
C ILE A 134 -7.32 -1.88 17.96
N ASP A 135 -6.71 -1.82 19.15
CA ASP A 135 -6.07 -0.60 19.67
C ASP A 135 -4.86 -0.14 18.84
N LEU A 136 -4.36 -1.02 17.95
CA LEU A 136 -3.22 -0.76 17.07
C LEU A 136 -3.62 -0.24 15.68
N LEU A 137 -4.92 -0.20 15.35
CA LEU A 137 -5.47 0.30 14.07
C LEU A 137 -5.88 1.78 14.17
#